data_AF-A0A3M1ENX0-F1
#
_entry.id   AF-A0A3M1ENX0-F1
#
_cell.length_a   1.000
_cell.length_b   1.000
_cell.length_c   1.000
_cell.angle_alpha   90.00
_cell.angle_beta   90.00
_cell.angle_gamma   90.00
#
_symmetry.space_group_name_H-M   'P 1'
#
loop_
_entity.id
_entity.type
_entity.pdbx_description
1 polymer ?
#
loop_
_entity_poly.entity_id
_entity_poly.type
_entity_poly.pdbx_seq_one_letter_code
_entity_poly.pdbx_strand_id
1 'polypeptide(L)'
;GYVEAILEMFVKWWEDGHIYRGKRVINWCPRCRSAISDIEVEMVERAGHLYHFRYPFADGSGHVTIATTRPETMLGDTAVAAHPEDERYKSLFGKKIRLPLTDREIELIPDDYADPEFGTGAVKVTPAHDLNDFEIGMRHDLPRVVVIGEDGRMTEAAGPRYAGLDRFEARERVLEDLEAEGLLEKVEDYPMQVPTCERCHTVIEPLLSEQWFVRMKEIAAPAIEAVEAGRIRFVPERYTKIYLDWMKNIRDWCISRQLWWGHRIPVWYTDDGETIVARNEAEARKKAGGRNLRQDPDVLDTWFSSAIWPFATLGWPKETSDLETFYPTDILITAQEIIYLWVARMIMTGLYFMREIPFREVYIYATVLNEEGRRMSKSLGTGIDPLELIEKYGADALRYA
;
A
#
# COMPACT_ATOMS: atom_id res chain seq x y z
N GLY A 1 -3.43 -22.79 -19.50
CA GLY A 1 -3.03 -21.51 -20.14
C GLY A 1 -2.70 -20.49 -19.07
N TYR A 2 -2.21 -19.29 -19.40
CA TYR A 2 -1.71 -18.35 -18.37
C TYR A 2 -2.77 -17.97 -17.31
N VAL A 3 -4.03 -17.78 -17.71
CA VAL A 3 -5.13 -17.51 -16.75
C VAL A 3 -5.35 -18.67 -15.78
N GLU A 4 -5.27 -19.92 -16.26
CA GLU A 4 -5.41 -21.12 -15.42
C GLU A 4 -4.36 -21.16 -14.31
N ALA A 5 -3.12 -20.77 -14.62
CA ALA A 5 -2.02 -20.66 -13.66
C ALA A 5 -2.30 -19.62 -12.56
N ILE A 6 -2.82 -18.46 -12.94
CA ILE A 6 -3.15 -17.40 -11.98
C ILE A 6 -4.24 -17.86 -11.00
N LEU A 7 -5.26 -18.54 -11.51
CA LEU A 7 -6.35 -19.07 -10.70
C LEU A 7 -5.87 -20.22 -9.81
N GLU A 8 -4.98 -21.08 -10.31
CA GLU A 8 -4.33 -22.12 -9.50
C GLU A 8 -3.54 -21.52 -8.35
N MET A 9 -2.71 -20.51 -8.60
CA MET A 9 -1.94 -19.82 -7.57
C MET A 9 -2.85 -19.27 -6.47
N PHE A 10 -3.93 -18.58 -6.86
CA PHE A 10 -4.88 -18.02 -5.88
C PHE A 10 -5.53 -19.11 -5.05
N VAL A 11 -6.09 -20.14 -5.70
CA VAL A 11 -6.81 -21.21 -5.00
C VAL A 11 -5.87 -21.94 -4.05
N LYS A 12 -4.64 -22.24 -4.48
CA LYS A 12 -3.67 -22.96 -3.67
C LYS A 12 -3.22 -22.16 -2.46
N TRP A 13 -2.88 -20.89 -2.62
CA TRP A 13 -2.55 -20.02 -1.49
C TRP A 13 -3.72 -19.74 -0.55
N TRP A 14 -4.96 -19.76 -1.05
CA TRP A 14 -6.15 -19.72 -0.20
C TRP A 14 -6.29 -21.00 0.63
N GLU A 15 -6.19 -22.17 0.00
CA GLU A 15 -6.26 -23.48 0.66
C GLU A 15 -5.17 -23.66 1.72
N ASP A 16 -3.97 -23.13 1.46
CA ASP A 16 -2.83 -23.18 2.37
C ASP A 16 -2.87 -22.07 3.45
N GLY A 17 -3.91 -21.21 3.47
CA GLY A 17 -4.12 -20.20 4.51
C GLY A 17 -3.28 -18.91 4.37
N HIS A 18 -2.59 -18.74 3.25
CA HIS A 18 -1.79 -17.54 2.97
C HIS A 18 -2.64 -16.36 2.49
N ILE A 19 -3.73 -16.61 1.76
CA ILE A 19 -4.65 -15.54 1.35
C ILE A 19 -5.73 -15.34 2.42
N TYR A 20 -6.01 -14.08 2.75
CA TYR A 20 -7.12 -13.72 3.64
C TYR A 20 -7.75 -12.39 3.19
N ARG A 21 -8.97 -12.16 3.66
CA ARG A 21 -9.68 -10.90 3.49
C ARG A 21 -9.69 -10.13 4.81
N GLY A 22 -9.36 -8.85 4.80
CA GLY A 22 -9.27 -8.05 6.02
C GLY A 22 -9.39 -6.56 5.78
N LYS A 23 -9.74 -5.83 6.84
CA LYS A 23 -9.75 -4.35 6.83
C LYS A 23 -8.39 -3.82 7.24
N ARG A 24 -7.76 -3.04 6.36
CA ARG A 24 -6.52 -2.33 6.63
C ARG A 24 -6.57 -0.94 6.02
N VAL A 25 -5.79 -0.02 6.58
CA VAL A 25 -5.49 1.21 5.86
C VAL A 25 -4.61 0.86 4.67
N ILE A 26 -5.08 1.24 3.49
CA ILE A 26 -4.40 1.04 2.22
C ILE A 26 -4.10 2.38 1.58
N ASN A 27 -3.12 2.41 0.68
CA ASN A 27 -2.96 3.55 -0.21
C ASN A 27 -4.12 3.54 -1.20
N TRP A 28 -5.00 4.52 -1.15
CA TRP A 28 -6.10 4.67 -2.08
C TRP A 28 -5.85 5.85 -3.01
N CYS A 29 -6.12 5.68 -4.31
CA CYS A 29 -6.09 6.80 -5.25
C CYS A 29 -7.52 7.27 -5.55
N PRO A 30 -7.95 8.44 -5.08
CA PRO A 30 -9.31 8.95 -5.31
C PRO A 30 -9.65 9.14 -6.79
N ARG A 31 -8.64 9.44 -7.62
CA ARG A 31 -8.79 9.62 -9.07
C ARG A 31 -8.95 8.29 -9.80
N CYS A 32 -8.14 7.29 -9.47
CA CYS A 32 -8.22 5.96 -10.08
C CYS A 32 -9.32 5.09 -9.46
N ARG A 33 -9.81 5.46 -8.26
CA ARG A 33 -10.74 4.69 -7.43
C ARG A 33 -10.27 3.26 -7.21
N SER A 34 -9.03 3.12 -6.76
CA SER A 34 -8.39 1.83 -6.61
C SER A 34 -7.33 1.85 -5.52
N ALA A 35 -7.16 0.71 -4.85
CA ALA A 35 -6.02 0.41 -4.01
C ALA A 35 -4.70 0.46 -4.81
N ILE A 36 -3.67 1.04 -4.21
CA ILE A 36 -2.32 1.19 -4.75
C ILE A 36 -1.35 0.44 -3.83
N SER A 37 -0.39 -0.29 -4.40
CA SER A 37 0.65 -0.93 -3.58
C SER A 37 1.62 0.11 -3.01
N ASP A 38 2.25 -0.15 -1.86
CA ASP A 38 3.26 0.75 -1.24
C ASP A 38 4.38 1.15 -2.22
N ILE A 39 4.73 0.24 -3.13
CA ILE A 39 5.77 0.40 -4.15
C ILE A 39 5.28 1.09 -5.44
N GLU A 40 3.98 1.35 -5.57
CA GLU A 40 3.36 2.16 -6.64
C GLU A 40 3.06 3.60 -6.16
N VAL A 41 3.57 3.97 -4.97
CA VAL A 41 3.47 5.30 -4.37
C VAL A 41 4.80 6.04 -4.51
N GLU A 42 4.75 7.23 -5.09
CA GLU A 42 5.89 8.14 -5.21
C GLU A 42 5.82 9.23 -4.14
N MET A 43 6.90 9.38 -3.37
CA MET A 43 7.03 10.46 -2.39
C MET A 43 7.56 11.72 -3.08
N VAL A 44 6.76 12.78 -3.06
CA VAL A 44 7.09 14.07 -3.67
C VAL A 44 7.24 15.12 -2.59
N GLU A 45 8.40 15.78 -2.56
CA GLU A 45 8.62 16.91 -1.67
C GLU A 45 7.74 18.11 -2.06
N ARG A 46 7.01 18.65 -1.10
CA ARG A 46 6.17 19.84 -1.27
C ARG A 46 6.32 20.77 -0.08
N ALA A 47 6.29 22.07 -0.34
CA ALA A 47 6.09 23.05 0.71
C ALA A 47 4.72 22.82 1.36
N GLY A 48 4.70 22.83 2.69
CA GLY A 48 3.49 22.62 3.49
C GLY A 48 3.60 23.35 4.82
N HIS A 49 2.67 23.03 5.71
CA HIS A 49 2.62 23.61 7.03
C HIS A 49 2.41 22.53 8.09
N LEU A 50 3.02 22.75 9.26
CA LEU A 50 2.74 22.01 10.48
C LEU A 50 1.85 22.89 11.37
N TYR A 51 0.63 22.42 11.60
CA TYR A 51 -0.38 23.14 12.36
C TYR A 51 -0.43 22.65 13.80
N HIS A 52 -0.49 23.58 14.74
CA HIS A 52 -0.60 23.29 16.16
C HIS A 52 -2.00 23.65 16.66
N PHE A 53 -2.73 22.66 17.16
CA PHE A 53 -4.12 22.82 17.60
C PHE A 53 -4.26 22.48 19.07
N ARG A 54 -5.09 23.26 19.78
CA ARG A 54 -5.47 23.01 21.17
C ARG A 54 -6.70 22.12 21.22
N TYR A 55 -6.57 20.99 21.89
CA TYR A 55 -7.64 20.04 22.16
C TYR A 55 -8.05 20.18 23.63
N PRO A 56 -9.21 20.81 23.92
CA PRO A 56 -9.63 21.09 25.29
C PRO A 56 -10.00 19.80 26.03
N PHE A 57 -9.65 19.72 27.31
CA PHE A 57 -10.11 18.64 28.18
C PHE A 57 -11.61 18.79 28.46
N ALA A 58 -12.33 17.67 28.51
CA ALA A 58 -13.78 17.65 28.74
C ALA A 58 -14.17 18.20 30.13
N ASP A 59 -13.26 18.12 31.10
CA ASP A 59 -13.42 18.66 32.46
C ASP A 59 -13.14 20.17 32.59
N GLY A 60 -12.73 20.83 31.49
CA GLY A 60 -12.43 22.27 31.47
C GLY A 60 -11.11 22.67 32.14
N SER A 61 -10.28 21.71 32.56
CA SER A 61 -9.05 21.97 33.31
C SER A 61 -7.86 22.45 32.46
N GLY A 62 -8.02 22.55 31.14
CA GLY A 62 -6.97 22.96 30.21
C GLY A 62 -7.13 22.35 28.82
N HIS A 63 -6.02 22.14 28.13
CA HIS A 63 -5.97 21.51 26.80
C HIS A 63 -4.67 20.71 26.62
N VAL A 64 -4.64 19.86 25.61
CA VAL A 64 -3.41 19.31 25.02
C VAL A 64 -3.19 19.93 23.65
N THR A 65 -1.97 20.35 23.33
CA THR A 65 -1.63 20.80 21.98
C THR A 65 -1.12 19.63 21.15
N ILE A 66 -1.67 19.44 19.95
CA ILE A 66 -1.19 18.46 18.97
C ILE A 66 -0.60 19.18 17.76
N ALA A 67 0.32 18.51 17.05
CA ALA A 67 0.88 18.98 15.80
C ALA A 67 0.45 18.05 14.65
N THR A 68 -0.01 18.61 13.52
CA THR A 68 -0.44 17.83 12.35
C THR A 68 -0.22 18.59 11.04
N THR A 69 0.06 17.84 9.97
CA THR A 69 0.10 18.36 8.59
C THR A 69 -1.22 18.20 7.85
N ARG A 70 -2.18 17.47 8.44
CA ARG A 70 -3.49 17.16 7.85
C ARG A 70 -4.63 17.57 8.77
N PRO A 71 -4.98 18.87 8.84
CA PRO A 71 -6.08 19.37 9.68
C PRO A 71 -7.40 18.66 9.45
N GLU A 72 -7.78 18.41 8.19
CA GLU A 72 -9.05 17.79 7.81
C GLU A 72 -9.26 16.39 8.41
N THR A 73 -8.15 15.67 8.68
CA THR A 73 -8.22 14.32 9.27
C THR A 73 -8.54 14.34 10.76
N MET A 74 -8.39 15.49 11.44
CA MET A 74 -8.72 15.61 12.86
C MET A 74 -10.18 15.26 13.15
N LEU A 75 -11.05 15.50 12.16
CA LEU A 75 -12.46 15.15 12.22
C LEU A 75 -12.66 13.63 12.32
N GLY A 76 -11.63 12.80 12.11
CA GLY A 76 -11.67 11.36 12.29
C GLY A 76 -10.96 10.86 13.55
N ASP A 77 -10.44 11.76 14.39
CA ASP A 77 -9.63 11.37 15.55
C ASP A 77 -10.44 10.53 16.54
N THR A 78 -9.76 9.56 17.14
CA THR A 78 -10.33 8.67 18.15
C THR A 78 -9.49 8.57 19.43
N ALA A 79 -8.26 9.09 19.39
CA ALA A 79 -7.44 9.34 20.57
C ALA A 79 -6.40 10.44 20.28
N VAL A 80 -5.73 10.89 21.33
CA VAL A 80 -4.43 11.56 21.26
C VAL A 80 -3.43 10.62 21.91
N ALA A 81 -2.28 10.37 21.29
CA ALA A 81 -1.24 9.52 21.85
C ALA A 81 -0.03 10.37 22.27
N ALA A 82 0.58 10.02 23.41
CA ALA A 82 1.83 10.60 23.86
C ALA A 82 2.72 9.51 24.46
N HIS A 83 4.04 9.74 24.45
CA HIS A 83 4.99 8.74 24.91
C HIS A 83 4.79 8.44 26.41
N PRO A 84 4.74 7.16 26.85
CA PRO A 84 4.50 6.82 28.26
C PRO A 84 5.51 7.42 29.22
N GLU A 85 6.75 7.65 28.75
CA GLU A 85 7.84 8.21 29.54
C GLU A 85 7.89 9.73 29.55
N ASP A 86 7.04 10.42 28.77
CA ASP A 86 7.01 11.89 28.73
C ASP A 86 6.33 12.48 29.98
N GLU A 87 7.14 13.07 30.85
CA GLU A 87 6.71 13.70 32.11
C GLU A 87 5.61 14.75 31.91
N ARG A 88 5.52 15.39 30.73
CA ARG A 88 4.47 16.38 30.41
C ARG A 88 3.07 15.75 30.39
N TYR A 89 2.96 14.48 30.00
CA TYR A 89 1.70 13.79 29.74
C TYR A 89 1.37 12.66 30.71
N LYS A 90 2.34 12.18 31.51
CA LYS A 90 2.15 11.09 32.49
C LYS A 90 0.93 11.23 33.39
N SER A 91 0.68 12.44 33.89
CA SER A 91 -0.45 12.72 34.79
C SER A 91 -1.78 12.94 34.05
N LEU A 92 -1.76 12.98 32.72
CA LEU A 92 -2.89 13.30 31.85
C LEU A 92 -3.43 12.07 31.10
N PHE A 93 -2.76 10.91 31.15
CA PHE A 93 -3.24 9.69 30.52
C PHE A 93 -4.61 9.24 31.07
N GLY A 94 -5.50 8.81 30.18
CA GLY A 94 -6.89 8.46 30.47
C GLY A 94 -7.83 9.67 30.58
N LYS A 95 -7.31 10.89 30.48
CA LYS A 95 -8.15 12.09 30.53
C LYS A 95 -8.96 12.25 29.25
N LYS A 96 -10.23 12.63 29.43
CA LYS A 96 -11.16 12.88 28.33
C LYS A 96 -10.88 14.24 27.69
N ILE A 97 -10.87 14.24 26.36
CA ILE A 97 -10.64 15.39 25.50
C ILE A 97 -11.89 15.59 24.66
N ARG A 98 -12.40 16.81 24.60
CA ARG A 98 -13.45 17.17 23.65
C ARG A 98 -12.78 17.44 22.30
N LEU A 99 -13.04 16.59 21.32
CA LEU A 99 -12.48 16.76 19.98
C LEU A 99 -13.05 18.02 19.33
N PRO A 100 -12.24 19.04 18.99
CA PRO A 100 -12.73 20.28 18.43
C PRO A 100 -13.59 20.08 17.19
N LEU A 101 -14.53 21.00 16.94
CA LEU A 101 -15.41 21.02 15.77
C LEU A 101 -16.36 19.80 15.66
N THR A 102 -16.39 18.93 16.67
CA THR A 102 -17.25 17.74 16.75
C THR A 102 -17.88 17.59 18.13
N ASP A 103 -18.86 16.70 18.24
CA ASP A 103 -19.52 16.36 19.52
C ASP A 103 -18.92 15.12 20.20
N ARG A 104 -17.72 14.67 19.78
CA ARG A 104 -17.08 13.46 20.32
C ARG A 104 -16.10 13.76 21.44
N GLU A 105 -16.04 12.82 22.38
CA GLU A 105 -14.98 12.76 23.39
C GLU A 105 -14.00 11.64 23.04
N ILE A 106 -12.71 11.94 23.11
CA ILE A 106 -11.59 11.01 22.91
C ILE A 106 -10.71 10.99 24.17
N GLU A 107 -9.71 10.11 24.20
CA GLU A 107 -8.80 9.98 25.35
C GLU A 107 -7.36 10.29 24.98
N LEU A 108 -6.59 10.79 25.95
CA LEU A 108 -5.13 10.81 25.88
C LEU A 108 -4.59 9.45 26.32
N ILE A 109 -3.95 8.73 25.41
CA ILE A 109 -3.45 7.37 25.63
C ILE A 109 -1.91 7.32 25.62
N PRO A 110 -1.30 6.40 26.41
CA PRO A 110 0.13 6.16 26.36
C PRO A 110 0.49 5.24 25.18
N ASP A 111 1.35 5.68 24.26
CA ASP A 111 1.86 4.84 23.16
C ASP A 111 3.30 5.22 22.79
N ASP A 112 4.15 4.21 22.60
CA ASP A 112 5.59 4.36 22.36
C ASP A 112 5.93 4.85 20.95
N TYR A 113 4.96 4.86 20.04
CA TYR A 113 5.13 5.46 18.72
C TYR A 113 5.26 6.99 18.76
N ALA A 114 4.65 7.64 19.76
CA ALA A 114 4.71 9.09 19.88
C ALA A 114 6.14 9.53 20.26
N ASP A 115 6.74 10.41 19.46
CA ASP A 115 8.07 10.95 19.70
C ASP A 115 8.02 12.20 20.59
N PRO A 116 8.59 12.17 21.82
CA PRO A 116 8.61 13.34 22.70
C PRO A 116 9.31 14.57 22.10
N GLU A 117 10.26 14.38 21.19
CA GLU A 117 11.06 15.46 20.58
C GLU A 117 10.37 16.09 19.36
N PHE A 118 9.37 15.43 18.77
CA PHE A 118 8.68 15.91 17.58
C PHE A 118 7.43 16.74 17.92
N GLY A 119 7.37 17.96 17.38
CA GLY A 119 6.23 18.86 17.56
C GLY A 119 5.96 19.14 19.04
N THR A 120 4.82 18.66 19.55
CA THR A 120 4.45 18.82 20.96
C THR A 120 4.82 17.62 21.83
N GLY A 121 5.18 16.47 21.24
CA GLY A 121 5.26 15.18 21.94
C GLY A 121 3.92 14.43 22.04
N ALA A 122 2.83 15.05 21.59
CA ALA A 122 1.51 14.44 21.49
C ALA A 122 1.02 14.44 20.03
N VAL A 123 0.57 13.29 19.56
CA VAL A 123 0.11 13.07 18.19
C VAL A 123 -1.38 12.77 18.18
N LYS A 124 -2.12 13.36 17.25
CA LYS A 124 -3.51 12.96 17.00
C LYS A 124 -3.54 11.54 16.42
N VAL A 125 -4.51 10.72 16.80
CA VAL A 125 -4.65 9.36 16.28
C VAL A 125 -5.91 9.27 15.44
N THR A 126 -5.73 9.12 14.12
CA THR A 126 -6.81 8.96 13.13
C THR A 126 -6.73 7.59 12.43
N PRO A 127 -7.16 6.48 13.08
CA PRO A 127 -6.86 5.13 12.59
C PRO A 127 -7.37 4.78 11.19
N ALA A 128 -8.34 5.51 10.65
CA ALA A 128 -8.88 5.24 9.32
C ALA A 128 -8.09 5.93 8.17
N HIS A 129 -7.18 6.87 8.50
CA HIS A 129 -6.59 7.80 7.54
C HIS A 129 -5.06 7.96 7.63
N ASP A 130 -4.40 7.15 8.45
CA ASP A 130 -2.94 7.02 8.48
C ASP A 130 -2.55 5.59 8.85
N LEU A 131 -1.44 5.09 8.27
CA LEU A 131 -0.97 3.72 8.49
C LEU A 131 -0.45 3.51 9.92
N ASN A 132 0.24 4.49 10.48
CA ASN A 132 0.80 4.38 11.83
C ASN A 132 -0.31 4.58 12.88
N ASP A 133 -1.22 5.52 12.63
CA ASP A 133 -2.41 5.70 13.48
C ASP A 133 -3.29 4.45 13.49
N PHE A 134 -3.37 3.72 12.37
CA PHE A 134 -4.07 2.44 12.31
C PHE A 134 -3.43 1.42 13.26
N GLU A 135 -2.10 1.31 13.28
CA GLU A 135 -1.40 0.39 14.18
C GLU A 135 -1.59 0.78 15.65
N ILE A 136 -1.54 2.08 15.99
CA ILE A 136 -1.90 2.57 17.34
C ILE A 136 -3.34 2.17 17.67
N GLY A 137 -4.27 2.44 16.75
CA GLY A 137 -5.68 2.09 16.92
C GLY A 137 -5.94 0.59 17.04
N MET A 138 -5.08 -0.26 16.48
CA MET A 138 -5.14 -1.70 16.68
C MET A 138 -4.61 -2.11 18.06
N ARG A 139 -3.52 -1.50 18.55
CA ARG A 139 -2.94 -1.79 19.88
C ARG A 139 -3.88 -1.41 21.02
N HIS A 140 -4.62 -0.31 20.87
CA HIS A 140 -5.49 0.26 21.90
C HIS A 140 -6.99 0.04 21.65
N ASP A 141 -7.34 -0.80 20.67
CA ASP A 141 -8.74 -1.09 20.28
C ASP A 141 -9.59 0.16 20.02
N LEU A 142 -9.00 1.14 19.33
CA LEU A 142 -9.67 2.41 19.05
C LEU A 142 -10.69 2.28 17.91
N PRO A 143 -11.80 3.05 17.95
CA PRO A 143 -12.70 3.17 16.83
C PRO A 143 -11.97 3.67 15.57
N ARG A 144 -12.49 3.29 14.41
CA ARG A 144 -11.95 3.67 13.09
C ARG A 144 -13.01 4.45 12.33
N VAL A 145 -12.95 5.77 12.42
CA VAL A 145 -13.95 6.67 11.83
C VAL A 145 -13.47 7.15 10.47
N VAL A 146 -14.17 6.73 9.40
CA VAL A 146 -13.85 7.11 8.02
C VAL A 146 -14.50 8.45 7.68
N VAL A 147 -13.72 9.53 7.74
CA VAL A 147 -14.18 10.90 7.44
C VAL A 147 -13.90 11.34 6.01
N ILE A 148 -12.99 10.68 5.29
CA ILE A 148 -12.73 10.91 3.87
C ILE A 148 -13.15 9.66 3.09
N GLY A 149 -14.00 9.82 2.08
CA GLY A 149 -14.51 8.74 1.25
C GLY A 149 -13.58 8.35 0.10
N GLU A 150 -13.97 7.31 -0.64
CA GLU A 150 -13.24 6.80 -1.81
C GLU A 150 -13.09 7.82 -2.96
N ASP A 151 -13.95 8.83 -3.01
CA ASP A 151 -13.87 9.92 -4.00
C ASP A 151 -13.01 11.10 -3.52
N GLY A 152 -12.42 11.01 -2.33
CA GLY A 152 -11.63 12.07 -1.72
C GLY A 152 -12.46 13.20 -1.12
N ARG A 153 -13.78 13.03 -1.01
CA ARG A 153 -14.69 13.98 -0.35
C ARG A 153 -14.96 13.57 1.08
N MET A 154 -15.35 14.53 1.91
CA MET A 154 -15.70 14.30 3.30
C MET A 154 -17.02 13.51 3.41
N THR A 155 -17.05 12.48 4.25
CA THR A 155 -18.24 11.68 4.52
C THR A 155 -19.15 12.36 5.56
N GLU A 156 -20.34 11.80 5.78
CA GLU A 156 -21.23 12.24 6.88
C GLU A 156 -20.56 12.17 8.27
N ALA A 157 -19.58 11.27 8.45
CA ALA A 157 -18.86 11.14 9.72
C ALA A 157 -17.97 12.35 10.03
N ALA A 158 -17.63 13.17 9.03
CA ALA A 158 -16.93 14.43 9.21
C ALA A 158 -17.83 15.50 9.88
N GLY A 159 -19.14 15.28 9.92
CA GLY A 159 -20.13 16.20 10.46
C GLY A 159 -20.77 17.07 9.36
N PRO A 160 -21.98 17.61 9.64
CA PRO A 160 -22.83 18.27 8.63
C PRO A 160 -22.21 19.55 8.04
N ARG A 161 -21.23 20.15 8.73
CA ARG A 161 -20.51 21.34 8.27
C ARG A 161 -19.51 21.04 7.15
N TYR A 162 -18.98 19.82 7.12
CA TYR A 162 -17.88 19.44 6.23
C TYR A 162 -18.28 18.36 5.21
N ALA A 163 -19.33 17.58 5.49
CA ALA A 163 -19.81 16.53 4.61
C ALA A 163 -20.01 17.04 3.16
N GLY A 164 -19.49 16.27 2.19
CA GLY A 164 -19.57 16.57 0.76
C GLY A 164 -18.48 17.48 0.20
N LEU A 165 -17.73 18.22 1.05
CA LEU A 165 -16.59 19.04 0.61
C LEU A 165 -15.45 18.16 0.07
N ASP A 166 -14.66 18.68 -0.87
CA ASP A 166 -13.36 18.04 -1.17
C ASP A 166 -12.44 18.12 0.06
N ARG A 167 -11.58 17.13 0.28
CA ARG A 167 -10.69 17.09 1.46
C ARG A 167 -9.78 18.32 1.60
N PHE A 168 -9.38 18.96 0.49
CA PHE A 168 -8.56 20.16 0.54
C PHE A 168 -9.39 21.41 0.86
N GLU A 169 -10.63 21.50 0.35
CA GLU A 169 -11.58 22.55 0.75
C GLU A 169 -11.96 22.41 2.23
N ALA A 170 -12.17 21.17 2.69
CA ALA A 170 -12.44 20.86 4.09
C ALA A 170 -11.26 21.24 5.00
N ARG A 171 -10.02 21.10 4.53
CA ARG A 171 -8.83 21.56 5.26
C ARG A 171 -8.86 23.06 5.50
N GLU A 172 -9.11 23.85 4.46
CA GLU A 172 -9.22 25.30 4.58
C GLU A 172 -10.32 25.69 5.55
N ARG A 173 -11.50 25.05 5.43
CA ARG A 173 -12.65 25.30 6.29
C ARG A 173 -12.38 24.96 7.76
N VAL A 174 -11.76 23.80 8.03
CA VAL A 174 -11.38 23.38 9.39
C VAL A 174 -10.43 24.40 10.00
N LEU A 175 -9.46 24.93 9.24
CA LEU A 175 -8.53 25.94 9.73
C LEU A 175 -9.23 27.26 10.10
N GLU A 176 -10.12 27.75 9.23
CA GLU A 176 -10.94 28.94 9.51
C GLU A 176 -11.74 28.77 10.82
N ASP A 177 -12.31 27.59 11.01
CA ASP A 177 -13.19 27.29 12.13
C ASP A 177 -12.41 27.14 13.45
N LEU A 178 -11.23 26.52 13.41
CA LEU A 178 -10.32 26.46 14.55
C LEU A 178 -9.78 27.84 14.93
N GLU A 179 -9.50 28.71 13.96
CA GLU A 179 -9.08 30.08 14.22
C GLU A 179 -10.21 30.89 14.85
N ALA A 180 -11.44 30.75 14.33
CA ALA A 180 -12.63 31.40 14.88
C ALA A 180 -12.94 30.97 16.33
N GLU A 181 -12.67 29.71 16.68
CA GLU A 181 -12.79 29.20 18.05
C GLU A 181 -11.55 29.48 18.93
N GLY A 182 -10.50 30.10 18.39
CA GLY A 182 -9.27 30.41 19.12
C GLY A 182 -8.44 29.18 19.52
N LEU A 183 -8.62 28.07 18.80
CA LEU A 183 -7.97 26.78 19.04
C LEU A 183 -6.71 26.58 18.17
N LEU A 184 -6.54 27.38 17.12
CA LEU A 184 -5.31 27.45 16.34
C LEU A 184 -4.21 28.18 17.13
N GLU A 185 -3.16 27.48 17.52
CA GLU A 185 -2.08 28.04 18.34
C GLU A 185 -0.91 28.56 17.50
N LYS A 186 -0.48 27.77 16.51
CA LYS A 186 0.70 28.08 15.69
C LYS A 186 0.61 27.42 14.33
N VAL A 187 1.14 28.09 13.31
CA VAL A 187 1.37 27.55 11.97
C VAL A 187 2.85 27.72 11.64
N GLU A 188 3.50 26.65 11.24
CA GLU A 188 4.92 26.65 10.88
C GLU A 188 5.09 26.15 9.45
N ASP A 189 6.01 26.76 8.70
CA ASP A 189 6.43 26.22 7.41
C ASP A 189 7.17 24.90 7.63
N TYR A 190 6.70 23.86 6.95
CA TYR A 190 7.21 22.51 7.12
C TYR A 190 7.27 21.80 5.76
N PRO A 191 8.47 21.44 5.26
CA PRO A 191 8.59 20.66 4.04
C PRO A 191 8.04 19.25 4.28
N MET A 192 7.16 18.79 3.39
CA MET A 192 6.47 17.51 3.52
C MET A 192 6.86 16.57 2.38
N GLN A 193 6.95 15.27 2.70
CA GLN A 193 6.96 14.20 1.72
C GLN A 193 5.53 13.73 1.48
N VAL A 194 4.95 14.09 0.33
CA VAL A 194 3.55 13.80 0.01
C VAL A 194 3.48 12.56 -0.89
N PRO A 195 2.75 11.50 -0.47
CA PRO A 195 2.58 10.31 -1.29
C PRO A 195 1.65 10.61 -2.47
N THR A 196 2.08 10.24 -3.67
CA THR A 196 1.33 10.42 -4.92
C THR A 196 1.26 9.13 -5.72
N CYS A 197 0.20 8.94 -6.48
CA CYS A 197 0.07 7.79 -7.36
C CYS A 197 1.07 7.90 -8.54
N GLU A 198 1.93 6.90 -8.72
CA GLU A 198 2.93 6.87 -9.82
C GLU A 198 2.32 7.14 -11.21
N ARG A 199 1.07 6.69 -11.43
CA ARG A 199 0.44 6.74 -12.75
C ARG A 199 -0.28 8.05 -13.06
N CYS A 200 -0.81 8.72 -12.04
CA CYS A 200 -1.69 9.89 -12.24
C CYS A 200 -1.33 11.10 -11.38
N HIS A 201 -0.31 10.96 -10.54
CA HIS A 201 0.27 11.99 -9.67
C HIS A 201 -0.72 12.63 -8.67
N THR A 202 -1.92 12.07 -8.55
CA THR A 202 -2.89 12.46 -7.53
C THR A 202 -2.38 12.05 -6.16
N VAL A 203 -2.54 12.92 -5.17
CA VAL A 203 -2.19 12.64 -3.77
C VAL A 203 -2.97 11.43 -3.28
N ILE A 204 -2.25 10.44 -2.77
CA ILE A 204 -2.80 9.22 -2.20
C ILE A 204 -3.54 9.56 -0.91
N GLU A 205 -4.69 8.92 -0.71
CA GLU A 205 -5.43 8.95 0.54
C GLU A 205 -5.21 7.61 1.25
N PRO A 206 -4.60 7.58 2.44
CA PRO A 206 -4.69 6.39 3.28
C PRO A 206 -6.15 6.18 3.68
N LEU A 207 -6.69 5.01 3.35
CA LEU A 207 -8.11 4.73 3.55
C LEU A 207 -8.30 3.33 4.13
N LEU A 208 -9.10 3.23 5.19
CA LEU A 208 -9.54 1.93 5.70
C LEU A 208 -10.44 1.24 4.67
N SER A 209 -9.94 0.14 4.10
CA SER A 209 -10.67 -0.64 3.10
C SER A 209 -10.58 -2.13 3.38
N GLU A 210 -11.64 -2.87 3.02
CA GLU A 210 -11.65 -4.33 3.08
C GLU A 210 -11.10 -4.90 1.77
N GLN A 211 -9.94 -5.54 1.85
CA GLN A 211 -9.19 -5.99 0.67
C GLN A 211 -8.68 -7.43 0.86
N TRP A 212 -8.20 -8.02 -0.23
CA TRP A 212 -7.54 -9.32 -0.25
C TRP A 212 -6.03 -9.17 -0.07
N PHE A 213 -5.47 -9.95 0.84
CA PHE A 213 -4.06 -9.90 1.20
C PHE A 213 -3.41 -11.28 1.15
N VAL A 214 -2.12 -11.30 0.85
CA VAL A 214 -1.25 -12.47 1.00
C VAL A 214 -0.33 -12.27 2.20
N ARG A 215 -0.31 -13.23 3.12
CA ARG A 215 0.65 -13.28 4.25
C ARG A 215 2.05 -13.47 3.71
N MET A 216 2.87 -12.42 3.78
CA MET A 216 4.17 -12.45 3.11
C MET A 216 5.28 -13.08 3.94
N LYS A 217 5.20 -13.03 5.27
CA LYS A 217 6.31 -13.44 6.16
C LYS A 217 6.80 -14.86 5.91
N GLU A 218 5.88 -15.82 5.79
CA GLU A 218 6.20 -17.24 5.59
C GLU A 218 6.68 -17.52 4.16
N ILE A 219 6.11 -16.83 3.17
CA ILE A 219 6.47 -16.97 1.76
C ILE A 219 7.85 -16.33 1.48
N ALA A 220 8.18 -15.25 2.19
CA ALA A 220 9.42 -14.49 2.03
C ALA A 220 10.64 -15.21 2.63
N ALA A 221 10.48 -15.99 3.70
CA ALA A 221 11.60 -16.62 4.40
C ALA A 221 12.47 -17.53 3.50
N PRO A 222 11.90 -18.47 2.71
CA PRO A 222 12.71 -19.27 1.78
C PRO A 222 13.42 -18.44 0.71
N ALA A 223 12.80 -17.33 0.28
CA ALA A 223 13.37 -16.43 -0.73
C ALA A 223 14.57 -15.65 -0.19
N ILE A 224 14.51 -15.20 1.08
CA ILE A 224 15.65 -14.61 1.79
C ILE A 224 16.79 -15.62 1.88
N GLU A 225 16.49 -16.83 2.36
CA GLU A 225 17.48 -17.91 2.52
C GLU A 225 18.16 -18.27 1.20
N ALA A 226 17.40 -18.34 0.09
CA ALA A 226 17.96 -18.68 -1.23
C ALA A 226 18.98 -17.64 -1.72
N VAL A 227 18.73 -16.36 -1.47
CA VAL A 227 19.67 -15.28 -1.83
C VAL A 227 20.86 -15.25 -0.85
N GLU A 228 20.62 -15.39 0.45
CA GLU A 228 21.71 -15.42 1.45
C GLU A 228 22.65 -16.62 1.26
N ALA A 229 22.13 -17.76 0.83
CA ALA A 229 22.91 -18.96 0.49
C ALA A 229 23.63 -18.86 -0.87
N GLY A 230 23.44 -17.77 -1.63
CA GLY A 230 24.07 -17.58 -2.94
C GLY A 230 23.51 -18.47 -4.06
N ARG A 231 22.33 -19.09 -3.87
CA ARG A 231 21.65 -19.85 -4.94
C ARG A 231 21.20 -18.94 -6.07
N ILE A 232 20.89 -17.68 -5.74
CA ILE A 232 20.54 -16.62 -6.68
C ILE A 232 21.55 -15.48 -6.50
N ARG A 233 22.22 -15.09 -7.58
CA ARG A 233 23.20 -13.98 -7.56
C ARG A 233 22.67 -12.74 -8.24
N PHE A 234 22.74 -11.60 -7.57
CA PHE A 234 22.47 -10.30 -8.21
C PHE A 234 23.76 -9.74 -8.84
N VAL A 235 23.63 -9.21 -10.05
CA VAL A 235 24.70 -8.54 -10.78
C VAL A 235 24.21 -7.15 -11.16
N PRO A 236 24.83 -6.05 -10.69
CA PRO A 236 25.91 -5.99 -9.70
C PRO A 236 25.52 -6.44 -8.28
N GLU A 237 26.50 -6.93 -7.51
CA GLU A 237 26.30 -7.51 -6.17
C GLU A 237 25.63 -6.56 -5.15
N ARG A 238 25.79 -5.23 -5.33
CA ARG A 238 25.15 -4.23 -4.45
C ARG A 238 23.63 -4.41 -4.33
N TYR A 239 22.98 -4.96 -5.36
CA TYR A 239 21.53 -5.18 -5.36
C TYR A 239 21.09 -6.35 -4.46
N THR A 240 22.00 -7.24 -4.06
CA THR A 240 21.73 -8.28 -3.07
C THR A 240 21.27 -7.67 -1.74
N LYS A 241 22.00 -6.65 -1.26
CA LYS A 241 21.66 -5.97 0.00
C LYS A 241 20.30 -5.26 -0.11
N ILE A 242 20.09 -4.55 -1.21
CA ILE A 242 18.84 -3.83 -1.51
C ILE A 242 17.64 -4.79 -1.47
N TYR A 243 17.78 -5.95 -2.11
CA TYR A 243 16.77 -7.01 -2.09
C TYR A 243 16.51 -7.52 -0.66
N LEU A 244 17.57 -7.89 0.07
CA LEU A 244 17.44 -8.49 1.40
C LEU A 244 16.84 -7.52 2.43
N ASP A 245 17.25 -6.25 2.40
CA ASP A 245 16.74 -5.22 3.30
C ASP A 245 15.23 -5.02 3.12
N TRP A 246 14.75 -5.06 1.86
CA TRP A 246 13.32 -5.00 1.58
C TRP A 246 12.58 -6.27 2.02
N MET A 247 13.12 -7.45 1.69
CA MET A 247 12.50 -8.73 2.02
C MET A 247 12.36 -8.95 3.53
N LYS A 248 13.33 -8.50 4.33
CA LYS A 248 13.30 -8.61 5.80
C LYS A 248 12.23 -7.74 6.45
N ASN A 249 11.79 -6.67 5.78
CA ASN A 249 10.77 -5.73 6.27
C ASN A 249 9.44 -5.86 5.52
N ILE A 250 9.24 -6.95 4.78
CA ILE A 250 8.08 -7.14 3.93
C ILE A 250 6.78 -7.19 4.73
N ARG A 251 5.77 -6.44 4.26
CA ARG A 251 4.40 -6.45 4.79
C ARG A 251 3.50 -7.34 3.94
N ASP A 252 2.33 -7.70 4.47
CA ASP A 252 1.35 -8.48 3.70
C ASP A 252 0.94 -7.74 2.44
N TRP A 253 0.86 -8.47 1.34
CA TRP A 253 0.66 -7.89 0.02
C TRP A 253 -0.82 -7.76 -0.31
N CYS A 254 -1.30 -6.54 -0.52
CA CYS A 254 -2.63 -6.27 -1.06
C CYS A 254 -2.72 -6.71 -2.53
N ILE A 255 -3.50 -7.76 -2.81
CA ILE A 255 -3.62 -8.38 -4.15
C ILE A 255 -4.89 -8.02 -4.89
N SER A 256 -5.87 -7.37 -4.25
CA SER A 256 -7.09 -6.90 -4.91
C SER A 256 -6.94 -5.48 -5.47
N ARG A 257 -7.66 -5.21 -6.56
CA ARG A 257 -7.74 -3.92 -7.25
C ARG A 257 -9.15 -3.69 -7.77
N GLN A 258 -9.67 -2.47 -7.57
CA GLN A 258 -10.98 -2.03 -8.06
C GLN A 258 -10.87 -1.50 -9.50
N LEU A 259 -10.23 -2.27 -10.37
CA LEU A 259 -9.99 -1.92 -11.77
C LEU A 259 -10.85 -2.77 -12.70
N TRP A 260 -11.17 -2.20 -13.87
CA TRP A 260 -11.87 -2.92 -14.93
C TRP A 260 -10.95 -3.92 -15.66
N TRP A 261 -9.65 -3.65 -15.69
CA TRP A 261 -8.65 -4.46 -16.37
C TRP A 261 -7.83 -5.25 -15.36
N GLY A 262 -7.91 -6.59 -15.46
CA GLY A 262 -7.14 -7.51 -14.64
C GLY A 262 -7.80 -8.90 -14.59
N HIS A 263 -7.18 -9.83 -13.86
CA HIS A 263 -7.74 -11.16 -13.68
C HIS A 263 -8.75 -11.12 -12.53
N ARG A 264 -10.03 -11.35 -12.81
CA ARG A 264 -11.07 -11.30 -11.78
C ARG A 264 -10.78 -12.31 -10.66
N ILE A 265 -10.92 -11.87 -9.41
CA ILE A 265 -10.65 -12.71 -8.25
C ILE A 265 -11.56 -13.95 -8.26
N PRO A 266 -11.02 -15.17 -8.08
CA PRO A 266 -11.80 -16.41 -8.07
C PRO A 266 -12.50 -16.66 -6.73
N VAL A 267 -13.29 -15.68 -6.30
CA VAL A 267 -14.08 -15.75 -5.07
C VAL A 267 -15.54 -15.45 -5.40
N TRP A 268 -16.45 -16.26 -4.85
CA TRP A 268 -17.88 -16.09 -4.95
C TRP A 268 -18.50 -15.96 -3.57
N TYR A 269 -19.48 -15.08 -3.46
CA TYR A 269 -20.29 -14.88 -2.29
C TYR A 269 -21.65 -15.54 -2.51
N THR A 270 -22.09 -16.32 -1.54
CA THR A 270 -23.48 -16.77 -1.48
C THR A 270 -24.37 -15.71 -0.83
N ASP A 271 -25.68 -15.83 -0.99
CA ASP A 271 -26.66 -14.88 -0.41
C ASP A 271 -26.62 -14.86 1.14
N ASP A 272 -26.20 -15.95 1.77
CA ASP A 272 -25.98 -16.10 3.22
C ASP A 272 -24.61 -15.60 3.70
N GLY A 273 -23.77 -15.07 2.81
CA GLY A 273 -22.48 -14.46 3.14
C GLY A 273 -21.30 -15.43 3.22
N GLU A 274 -21.47 -16.70 2.82
CA GLU A 274 -20.35 -17.65 2.71
C GLU A 274 -19.40 -17.22 1.57
N THR A 275 -18.10 -17.33 1.84
CA THR A 275 -17.05 -17.07 0.86
C THR A 275 -16.58 -18.39 0.26
N ILE A 276 -16.78 -18.56 -1.06
CA ILE A 276 -16.40 -19.74 -1.82
C ILE A 276 -15.27 -19.39 -2.78
N VAL A 277 -14.15 -20.09 -2.68
CA VAL A 277 -13.00 -19.93 -3.59
C VAL A 277 -12.95 -21.12 -4.55
N ALA A 278 -12.81 -20.86 -5.86
CA ALA A 278 -12.89 -21.89 -6.89
C ALA A 278 -12.20 -21.50 -8.20
N ARG A 279 -11.69 -22.45 -8.99
CA ARG A 279 -10.97 -22.13 -10.25
C ARG A 279 -11.89 -21.61 -11.35
N ASN A 280 -13.19 -21.88 -11.26
CA ASN A 280 -14.19 -21.44 -12.23
C ASN A 280 -15.60 -21.50 -11.62
N GLU A 281 -16.57 -20.96 -12.35
CA GLU A 281 -17.96 -20.90 -11.91
C GLU A 281 -18.60 -22.29 -11.73
N ALA A 282 -18.24 -23.29 -12.54
CA ALA A 282 -18.81 -24.63 -12.39
C ALA A 282 -18.36 -25.29 -11.08
N GLU A 283 -17.09 -25.14 -10.71
CA GLU A 283 -16.56 -25.56 -9.41
C GLU A 283 -17.22 -24.78 -8.27
N ALA A 284 -17.38 -23.46 -8.40
CA ALA A 284 -18.06 -22.63 -7.41
C ALA A 284 -19.51 -23.08 -7.18
N ARG A 285 -20.27 -23.33 -8.26
CA ARG A 285 -21.67 -23.82 -8.19
C ARG A 285 -21.76 -25.18 -7.53
N LYS A 286 -20.80 -26.07 -7.77
CA LYS A 286 -20.71 -27.37 -7.10
C LYS A 286 -20.49 -27.20 -5.59
N LYS A 287 -19.57 -26.32 -5.18
CA LYS A 287 -19.32 -26.00 -3.76
C LYS A 287 -20.53 -25.31 -3.11
N ALA A 288 -21.27 -24.50 -3.87
CA ALA A 288 -22.42 -23.75 -3.39
C ALA A 288 -23.67 -24.60 -3.13
N GLY A 289 -23.78 -25.80 -3.69
CA GLY A 289 -24.91 -26.69 -3.44
C GLY A 289 -26.27 -26.14 -3.88
N GLY A 290 -26.30 -25.36 -4.96
CA GLY A 290 -27.53 -24.76 -5.50
C GLY A 290 -27.87 -23.35 -4.99
N ARG A 291 -27.07 -22.78 -4.09
CA ARG A 291 -27.18 -21.37 -3.68
C ARG A 291 -26.80 -20.42 -4.82
N ASN A 292 -27.38 -19.23 -4.82
CA ASN A 292 -26.98 -18.17 -5.75
C ASN A 292 -25.55 -17.74 -5.44
N LEU A 293 -24.85 -17.30 -6.49
CA LEU A 293 -23.46 -16.88 -6.39
C LEU A 293 -23.26 -15.54 -7.06
N ARG A 294 -22.57 -14.65 -6.35
CA ARG A 294 -22.05 -13.39 -6.89
C ARG A 294 -20.53 -13.41 -6.78
N GLN A 295 -19.84 -13.40 -7.91
CA GLN A 295 -18.38 -13.33 -7.92
C GLN A 295 -17.91 -11.95 -7.44
N ASP A 296 -16.79 -11.94 -6.71
CA ASP A 296 -16.09 -10.73 -6.29
C ASP A 296 -15.85 -9.81 -7.50
N PRO A 297 -16.21 -8.51 -7.43
CA PRO A 297 -16.01 -7.60 -8.55
C PRO A 297 -14.54 -7.20 -8.76
N ASP A 298 -13.67 -7.41 -7.76
CA ASP A 298 -12.28 -7.00 -7.83
C ASP A 298 -11.47 -7.86 -8.79
N VAL A 299 -10.40 -7.25 -9.32
CA VAL A 299 -9.38 -7.94 -10.11
C VAL A 299 -8.09 -8.05 -9.31
N LEU A 300 -7.27 -9.03 -9.69
CA LEU A 300 -5.96 -9.24 -9.13
C LEU A 300 -4.97 -8.19 -9.61
N ASP A 301 -4.06 -7.82 -8.72
CA ASP A 301 -2.87 -7.05 -9.01
C ASP A 301 -2.13 -7.61 -10.24
N THR A 302 -1.63 -6.74 -11.12
CA THR A 302 -0.82 -7.15 -12.28
C THR A 302 0.45 -7.86 -11.84
N TRP A 303 0.99 -7.50 -10.67
CA TRP A 303 2.14 -8.17 -10.09
C TRP A 303 1.81 -9.56 -9.58
N PHE A 304 0.54 -9.86 -9.27
CA PHE A 304 0.08 -11.20 -8.92
C PHE A 304 0.23 -12.16 -10.09
N SER A 305 -0.21 -11.77 -11.29
CA SER A 305 0.00 -12.61 -12.47
C SER A 305 1.47 -12.64 -12.88
N SER A 306 2.16 -11.50 -12.89
CA SER A 306 3.56 -11.42 -13.32
C SER A 306 4.52 -12.20 -12.43
N ALA A 307 4.15 -12.44 -11.16
CA ALA A 307 4.93 -13.21 -10.20
C ALA A 307 5.17 -14.66 -10.63
N ILE A 308 4.34 -15.24 -11.48
CA ILE A 308 4.46 -16.65 -11.91
C ILE A 308 5.05 -16.81 -13.31
N TRP A 309 5.52 -15.71 -13.91
CA TRP A 309 6.07 -15.67 -15.26
C TRP A 309 7.10 -16.77 -15.58
N PRO A 310 8.09 -17.10 -14.71
CA PRO A 310 9.16 -18.03 -15.05
C PRO A 310 8.71 -19.47 -15.33
N PHE A 311 7.53 -19.87 -14.83
CA PHE A 311 7.04 -21.25 -14.94
C PHE A 311 5.64 -21.35 -15.56
N ALA A 312 4.80 -20.32 -15.41
CA ALA A 312 3.48 -20.27 -16.05
C ALA A 312 3.58 -20.18 -17.59
N THR A 313 4.62 -19.52 -18.12
CA THR A 313 4.89 -19.45 -19.56
C THR A 313 5.35 -20.78 -20.15
N LEU A 314 5.94 -21.64 -19.32
CA LEU A 314 6.41 -22.97 -19.71
C LEU A 314 5.32 -24.04 -19.61
N GLY A 315 4.16 -23.73 -19.04
CA GLY A 315 2.99 -24.62 -19.04
C GLY A 315 2.43 -24.96 -17.66
N TRP A 316 3.05 -24.50 -16.58
CA TRP A 316 2.46 -24.62 -15.24
C TRP A 316 1.04 -23.98 -15.23
N PRO A 317 0.03 -24.62 -14.60
CA PRO A 317 0.12 -25.67 -13.57
C PRO A 317 0.21 -27.10 -14.11
N LYS A 318 0.36 -27.28 -15.43
CA LYS A 318 0.55 -28.61 -16.02
C LYS A 318 2.02 -28.99 -16.03
N GLU A 319 2.29 -30.29 -15.97
CA GLU A 319 3.62 -30.85 -16.13
C GLU A 319 3.92 -31.01 -17.63
N THR A 320 4.52 -29.98 -18.23
CA THR A 320 4.88 -29.95 -19.65
C THR A 320 6.37 -30.27 -19.83
N SER A 321 6.74 -30.74 -21.03
CA SER A 321 8.15 -30.97 -21.39
C SER A 321 8.98 -29.68 -21.31
N ASP A 322 8.39 -28.53 -21.67
CA ASP A 322 9.07 -27.24 -21.62
C ASP A 322 9.37 -26.82 -20.17
N LEU A 323 8.44 -27.06 -19.25
CA LEU A 323 8.64 -26.77 -17.83
C LEU A 323 9.75 -27.64 -17.24
N GLU A 324 9.77 -28.93 -17.57
CA GLU A 324 10.84 -29.86 -17.14
C GLU A 324 12.21 -29.49 -17.75
N THR A 325 12.23 -29.03 -19.00
CA THR A 325 13.48 -28.78 -19.73
C THR A 325 14.10 -27.42 -19.38
N PHE A 326 13.28 -26.37 -19.23
CA PHE A 326 13.74 -24.98 -19.19
C PHE A 326 13.63 -24.30 -17.81
N TYR A 327 13.10 -24.99 -16.79
CA TYR A 327 13.07 -24.50 -15.42
C TYR A 327 14.05 -25.27 -14.52
N PRO A 328 14.89 -24.61 -13.70
CA PRO A 328 15.01 -23.16 -13.53
C PRO A 328 15.73 -22.46 -14.68
N THR A 329 15.45 -21.18 -14.90
CA THR A 329 16.15 -20.39 -15.93
C THR A 329 17.55 -19.95 -15.47
N ASP A 330 18.40 -19.51 -16.40
CA ASP A 330 19.78 -19.10 -16.04
C ASP A 330 19.85 -17.65 -15.55
N ILE A 331 19.35 -16.69 -16.33
CA ILE A 331 19.53 -15.26 -16.09
C ILE A 331 18.22 -14.52 -16.29
N LEU A 332 17.82 -13.72 -15.30
CA LEU A 332 16.80 -12.69 -15.43
C LEU A 332 17.47 -11.33 -15.67
N ILE A 333 17.19 -10.70 -16.81
CA ILE A 333 17.68 -9.35 -17.13
C ILE A 333 16.57 -8.34 -16.89
N THR A 334 16.78 -7.37 -16.00
CA THR A 334 15.75 -6.39 -15.65
C THR A 334 16.30 -5.08 -15.09
N ALA A 335 15.41 -4.12 -14.82
CA ALA A 335 15.72 -2.84 -14.23
C ALA A 335 15.61 -2.88 -12.69
N GLN A 336 16.31 -1.98 -12.00
CA GLN A 336 16.35 -1.95 -10.53
C GLN A 336 14.99 -1.61 -9.89
N GLU A 337 14.16 -0.88 -10.61
CA GLU A 337 12.89 -0.33 -10.14
C GLU A 337 11.84 -1.41 -9.87
N ILE A 338 11.99 -2.60 -10.50
CA ILE A 338 11.05 -3.71 -10.35
C ILE A 338 11.64 -4.92 -9.61
N ILE A 339 12.75 -4.73 -8.87
CA ILE A 339 13.33 -5.77 -8.00
C ILE A 339 12.28 -6.26 -7.00
N TYR A 340 11.58 -5.36 -6.32
CA TYR A 340 10.60 -5.72 -5.29
C TYR A 340 9.27 -6.20 -5.91
N LEU A 341 8.88 -5.54 -6.99
CA LEU A 341 7.61 -5.73 -7.67
C LEU A 341 7.54 -7.05 -8.44
N TRP A 342 8.67 -7.49 -9.00
CA TRP A 342 8.69 -8.60 -9.92
C TRP A 342 9.71 -9.66 -9.53
N VAL A 343 10.99 -9.28 -9.39
CA VAL A 343 12.07 -10.25 -9.09
C VAL A 343 11.77 -10.99 -7.79
N ALA A 344 11.49 -10.25 -6.71
CA ALA A 344 11.16 -10.82 -5.41
C ALA A 344 9.92 -11.72 -5.47
N ARG A 345 8.88 -11.27 -6.17
CA ARG A 345 7.64 -12.04 -6.33
C ARG A 345 7.90 -13.36 -7.07
N MET A 346 8.71 -13.35 -8.12
CA MET A 346 9.10 -14.56 -8.85
C MET A 346 9.94 -15.54 -8.02
N ILE A 347 10.86 -15.03 -7.19
CA ILE A 347 11.65 -15.88 -6.29
C ILE A 347 10.73 -16.57 -5.27
N MET A 348 9.84 -15.80 -4.66
CA MET A 348 8.87 -16.29 -3.68
C MET A 348 7.92 -17.34 -4.27
N THR A 349 7.31 -17.07 -5.42
CA THR A 349 6.39 -18.01 -6.07
C THR A 349 7.12 -19.24 -6.61
N GLY A 350 8.32 -19.10 -7.18
CA GLY A 350 9.13 -20.23 -7.65
C GLY A 350 9.45 -21.21 -6.52
N LEU A 351 9.98 -20.71 -5.40
CA LEU A 351 10.28 -21.53 -4.24
C LEU A 351 9.03 -22.15 -3.60
N TYR A 352 7.89 -21.46 -3.68
CA TYR A 352 6.63 -21.97 -3.15
C TYR A 352 6.03 -23.08 -4.02
N PHE A 353 5.80 -22.80 -5.31
CA PHE A 353 5.05 -23.69 -6.20
C PHE A 353 5.93 -24.75 -6.86
N MET A 354 7.16 -24.38 -7.24
CA MET A 354 8.09 -25.26 -7.95
C MET A 354 9.12 -25.90 -7.02
N ARG A 355 9.22 -25.45 -5.76
CA ARG A 355 10.22 -25.91 -4.78
C ARG A 355 11.67 -25.73 -5.25
N GLU A 356 11.89 -24.80 -6.17
CA GLU A 356 13.19 -24.48 -6.78
C GLU A 356 13.23 -22.98 -7.10
N ILE A 357 14.44 -22.42 -7.24
CA ILE A 357 14.62 -21.00 -7.61
C ILE A 357 14.15 -20.75 -9.04
N PRO A 358 13.60 -19.58 -9.39
CA PRO A 358 13.17 -19.29 -10.76
C PRO A 358 14.31 -19.03 -11.74
N PHE A 359 15.43 -18.50 -11.24
CA PHE A 359 16.61 -18.12 -12.01
C PHE A 359 17.87 -18.18 -11.13
N ARG A 360 19.03 -18.45 -11.73
CA ARG A 360 20.33 -18.50 -11.03
C ARG A 360 20.96 -17.11 -10.86
N GLU A 361 20.77 -16.22 -11.83
CA GLU A 361 21.31 -14.86 -11.80
C GLU A 361 20.24 -13.81 -12.10
N VAL A 362 20.36 -12.64 -11.46
CA VAL A 362 19.56 -11.45 -11.73
C VAL A 362 20.50 -10.34 -12.18
N TYR A 363 20.49 -10.06 -13.47
CA TYR A 363 21.27 -8.98 -14.06
C TYR A 363 20.46 -7.69 -14.11
N ILE A 364 20.88 -6.70 -13.32
CA ILE A 364 20.27 -5.38 -13.23
C ILE A 364 21.04 -4.42 -14.14
N TYR A 365 20.40 -4.04 -15.25
CA TYR A 365 21.00 -3.12 -16.21
C TYR A 365 20.90 -1.65 -15.76
N ALA A 366 21.75 -0.79 -16.33
CA ALA A 366 21.78 0.63 -16.00
C ALA A 366 20.57 1.40 -16.56
N THR A 367 20.01 2.32 -15.79
CA THR A 367 18.92 3.19 -16.25
C THR A 367 19.42 4.13 -17.36
N VAL A 368 18.76 4.10 -18.52
CA VAL A 368 19.05 5.03 -19.62
C VAL A 368 18.47 6.41 -19.30
N LEU A 369 19.31 7.44 -19.43
CA LEU A 369 18.97 8.84 -19.16
C LEU A 369 18.95 9.62 -20.47
N ASN A 370 18.13 10.67 -20.52
CA ASN A 370 18.16 11.64 -21.61
C ASN A 370 19.35 12.62 -21.48
N GLU A 371 19.46 13.57 -22.40
CA GLU A 371 20.59 14.51 -22.46
C GLU A 371 20.72 15.41 -21.23
N GLU A 372 19.62 15.71 -20.53
CA GLU A 372 19.65 16.47 -19.27
C GLU A 372 19.86 15.60 -18.02
N GLY A 373 20.18 14.31 -18.18
CA GLY A 373 20.41 13.38 -17.08
C GLY A 373 19.13 12.93 -16.38
N ARG A 374 17.95 13.14 -16.98
CA ARG A 374 16.67 12.65 -16.47
C ARG A 374 16.38 11.25 -17.01
N ARG A 375 15.76 10.41 -16.19
CA ARG A 375 15.33 9.07 -16.60
C ARG A 375 14.42 9.14 -17.84
N MET A 376 14.67 8.28 -18.83
CA MET A 376 13.75 8.12 -19.96
C MET A 376 12.47 7.41 -19.50
N SER A 377 11.32 8.08 -19.62
CA SER A 377 10.00 7.51 -19.32
C SER A 377 8.94 8.15 -20.21
N LYS A 378 7.92 7.37 -20.58
CA LYS A 378 6.74 7.89 -21.28
C LYS A 378 5.99 8.91 -20.42
N SER A 379 5.87 8.68 -19.11
CA SER A 379 5.16 9.61 -18.21
C SER A 379 5.86 10.95 -18.08
N LEU A 380 7.19 10.94 -18.13
CA LEU A 380 8.02 12.15 -18.06
C LEU A 380 8.15 12.86 -19.42
N GLY A 381 7.69 12.24 -20.51
CA GLY A 381 7.90 12.76 -21.87
C GLY A 381 9.38 12.80 -22.30
N THR A 382 10.27 12.13 -21.56
CA THR A 382 11.72 12.10 -21.77
C THR A 382 12.17 10.91 -22.60
N GLY A 383 11.25 10.04 -23.00
CA GLY A 383 11.54 8.87 -23.83
C GLY A 383 11.86 9.27 -25.27
N ILE A 384 12.89 8.64 -25.82
CA ILE A 384 13.21 8.71 -27.25
C ILE A 384 12.63 7.45 -27.92
N ASP A 385 11.98 7.60 -29.07
CA ASP A 385 11.50 6.45 -29.81
C ASP A 385 12.70 5.68 -30.39
N PRO A 386 12.90 4.39 -30.02
CA PRO A 386 13.99 3.60 -30.58
C PRO A 386 13.89 3.46 -32.11
N LEU A 387 12.70 3.54 -32.70
CA LEU A 387 12.51 3.45 -34.14
C LEU A 387 13.08 4.66 -34.88
N GLU A 388 12.98 5.86 -34.31
CA GLU A 388 13.60 7.07 -34.88
C GLU A 388 15.13 6.96 -34.89
N LEU A 389 15.71 6.37 -33.85
CA LEU A 389 17.16 6.11 -33.77
C LEU A 389 17.59 5.02 -34.75
N ILE A 390 16.77 3.97 -34.92
CA ILE A 390 17.02 2.90 -35.90
C ILE A 390 16.97 3.45 -37.32
N GLU A 391 16.01 4.32 -37.64
CA GLU A 391 15.93 4.94 -38.97
C GLU A 391 17.14 5.83 -39.25
N LYS A 392 17.61 6.57 -38.24
CA LYS A 392 18.73 7.51 -38.38
C LYS A 392 20.11 6.84 -38.41
N TYR A 393 20.33 5.82 -37.59
CA TYR A 393 21.67 5.24 -37.35
C TYR A 393 21.76 3.73 -37.63
N GLY A 394 20.63 3.04 -37.78
CA GLY A 394 20.57 1.59 -37.96
C GLY A 394 20.42 0.82 -36.64
N ALA A 395 19.78 -0.35 -36.71
CA ALA A 395 19.53 -1.20 -35.53
C ALA A 395 20.82 -1.71 -34.87
N ASP A 396 21.84 -2.03 -35.65
CA ASP A 396 23.12 -2.50 -35.11
C ASP A 396 23.85 -1.39 -34.35
N ALA A 397 23.78 -0.14 -34.83
CA ALA A 397 24.35 1.01 -34.14
C ALA A 397 23.66 1.25 -32.80
N LEU A 398 22.32 1.21 -32.76
CA LEU A 398 21.56 1.38 -31.52
C LEU A 398 21.82 0.26 -30.50
N ARG A 399 22.02 -0.98 -30.95
CA ARG A 399 22.31 -2.11 -30.05
C ARG A 399 23.74 -2.10 -29.50
N TYR A 400 24.67 -1.48 -30.22
CA TYR A 400 26.08 -1.41 -29.83
C TYR A 400 26.38 -0.23 -28.90
N ALA A 401 25.63 0.87 -29.05
CA ALA A 401 25.68 2.04 -28.17
C ALA A 401 25.11 1.72 -26.78
#